data_AF-A0A838PNE5-F1
#
_entry.id   AF-A0A838PNE5-F1
#
_cell.length_a   1.000
_cell.length_b   1.000
_cell.length_c   1.000
_cell.angle_alpha   90.00
_cell.angle_beta   90.00
_cell.angle_gamma   90.00
#
_symmetry.space_group_name_H-M   'P 1'
#
loop_
_entity.id
_entity.type
_entity.pdbx_description
1 polymer ?
#
loop_
_entity_poly.entity_id
_entity_poly.type
_entity_poly.pdbx_seq_one_letter_code
_entity_poly.pdbx_strand_id
1 'polypeptide(L)'
;MGPARNYQTVRLSRGKHRLPTDGACVMELASMLAEGVFSDRVHCVDPAIGAFLWGYNDHIDDELRQDLYPYATAVLGSRRDDELAERRAEMCRIWARQAQSARSWRLPWGLGFRRRGRLDLVDCEFAGIYAARMTRTDRGWHTWTLSFIDMLVSLGSRRDESTMPASMPVLPPWPEEAIATPRSSEALVGQ
;
A
#
# COMPACT_ATOMS: atom_id res chain seq x y z
N MET A 1 -1.93 5.45 34.59
CA MET A 1 -1.09 5.65 33.38
C MET A 1 -0.07 4.52 33.38
N GLY A 2 -0.28 3.48 32.59
CA GLY A 2 0.66 2.35 32.50
C GLY A 2 2.00 2.79 31.90
N PRO A 3 3.10 2.07 32.13
CA PRO A 3 4.37 2.40 31.51
C PRO A 3 4.22 2.39 29.99
N ALA A 4 4.74 3.42 29.32
CA ALA A 4 4.80 3.46 27.86
C ALA A 4 5.64 2.26 27.38
N ARG A 5 5.00 1.31 26.68
CA ARG A 5 5.72 0.18 26.07
C ARG A 5 6.46 0.69 24.84
N ASN A 6 7.78 0.60 24.87
CA ASN A 6 8.63 0.92 23.75
C ASN A 6 8.99 -0.35 22.99
N TYR A 7 8.59 -0.43 21.71
CA TYR A 7 8.88 -1.57 20.84
C TYR A 7 9.98 -1.28 19.81
N GLN A 8 10.82 -0.26 20.03
CA GLN A 8 11.93 0.16 19.14
C GLN A 8 12.92 -0.95 18.77
N THR A 9 12.89 -2.10 19.46
CA THR A 9 13.75 -3.25 19.18
C THR A 9 13.11 -4.29 18.26
N VAL A 10 11.83 -4.16 17.90
CA VAL A 10 11.15 -5.12 17.02
C VAL A 10 11.62 -4.93 15.59
N ARG A 11 12.18 -6.00 15.01
CA ARG A 11 12.52 -6.07 13.59
C ARG A 11 11.37 -6.72 12.83
N LEU A 12 10.93 -6.11 11.73
CA LEU A 12 9.85 -6.66 10.94
C LEU A 12 10.29 -7.90 10.15
N SER A 13 9.52 -8.97 10.25
CA SER A 13 9.76 -10.26 9.58
C SER A 13 8.56 -10.69 8.75
N ARG A 14 8.83 -11.59 7.80
CA ARG A 14 7.81 -12.21 6.96
C ARG A 14 7.13 -13.37 7.69
N GLY A 15 5.85 -13.57 7.38
CA GLY A 15 5.10 -14.76 7.77
C GLY A 15 4.24 -14.54 9.00
N LYS A 16 3.69 -15.64 9.51
CA LYS A 16 2.79 -15.65 10.67
C LYS A 16 3.59 -15.95 11.93
N HIS A 17 3.44 -15.10 12.93
CA HIS A 17 4.09 -15.28 14.22
C HIS A 17 3.06 -15.69 15.26
N ARG A 18 3.45 -16.52 16.23
CA ARG A 18 2.53 -16.90 17.32
C ARG A 18 2.71 -16.00 18.53
N LEU A 19 3.94 -15.54 18.73
CA LEU A 19 4.35 -14.70 19.84
C LEU A 19 5.21 -13.53 19.32
N PRO A 20 5.20 -12.36 20.00
CA PRO A 20 6.10 -11.25 19.67
C PRO A 20 7.59 -11.61 19.66
N THR A 21 7.99 -12.65 20.39
CA THR A 21 9.37 -13.15 20.44
C THR A 21 9.80 -13.88 19.17
N ASP A 22 8.84 -14.31 18.33
CA ASP A 22 9.13 -15.00 17.07
C ASP A 22 9.47 -14.02 15.94
N GLY A 23 9.34 -12.72 16.20
CA GLY A 23 9.27 -11.67 15.19
C GLY A 23 7.86 -11.10 15.07
N ALA A 24 7.68 -10.13 14.18
CA ALA A 24 6.39 -9.53 13.91
C ALA A 24 6.34 -8.99 12.48
N CYS A 25 5.21 -9.16 11.79
CA CYS A 25 4.87 -8.34 10.65
C CYS A 25 4.39 -6.94 11.11
N VAL A 26 4.26 -6.01 10.17
CA VAL A 26 3.77 -4.65 10.46
C VAL A 26 2.41 -4.62 11.17
N MET A 27 1.49 -5.55 10.82
CA MET A 27 0.15 -5.60 11.43
C MET A 27 0.14 -6.22 12.81
N GLU A 28 1.00 -7.21 13.06
CA GLU A 28 1.22 -7.76 14.40
C GLU A 28 1.83 -6.71 15.32
N LEU A 29 2.80 -5.91 14.84
CA LEU A 29 3.34 -4.77 15.59
C LEU A 29 2.24 -3.73 15.87
N ALA A 30 1.37 -3.44 14.90
CA ALA A 30 0.22 -2.56 15.11
C ALA A 30 -0.71 -3.09 16.22
N SER A 31 -0.96 -4.40 16.27
CA SER A 31 -1.78 -5.01 17.34
C SER A 31 -1.17 -4.84 18.74
N MET A 32 0.16 -4.91 18.84
CA MET A 32 0.91 -4.69 20.10
C MET A 32 0.84 -3.23 20.56
N LEU A 33 0.81 -2.29 19.61
CA LEU A 33 0.67 -0.85 19.87
C LEU A 33 -0.78 -0.47 20.22
N ALA A 34 -1.76 -1.19 19.67
CA ALA A 34 -3.19 -1.00 19.97
C ALA A 34 -3.65 -1.60 21.31
N GLU A 35 -2.72 -2.10 22.13
CA GLU A 35 -2.98 -2.84 23.38
C GLU A 35 -3.91 -4.05 23.23
N GLY A 36 -3.96 -4.63 22.02
CA GLY A 36 -4.79 -5.78 21.68
C GLY A 36 -4.10 -7.13 21.87
N VAL A 37 -4.83 -8.19 21.53
CA VAL A 37 -4.25 -9.54 21.34
C VAL A 37 -3.30 -9.51 20.15
N PHE A 38 -2.13 -10.13 20.29
CA PHE A 38 -1.15 -10.26 19.21
C PHE A 38 -1.79 -10.95 17.99
N SER A 39 -1.92 -10.21 16.90
CA SER A 39 -2.71 -10.61 15.73
C SER A 39 -2.33 -9.77 14.51
N ASP A 40 -2.32 -10.38 13.33
CA ASP A 40 -2.22 -9.65 12.05
C ASP A 40 -3.55 -8.99 11.64
N ARG A 41 -4.64 -9.30 12.35
CA ARG A 41 -5.94 -8.63 12.22
C ARG A 41 -6.17 -7.67 13.37
N VAL A 42 -6.21 -6.37 13.06
CA VAL A 42 -6.38 -5.29 14.04
C VAL A 42 -7.74 -4.62 13.84
N HIS A 43 -8.59 -4.68 14.86
CA HIS A 43 -9.99 -4.22 14.78
C HIS A 43 -10.12 -2.71 14.48
N CYS A 44 -9.19 -1.88 14.94
CA CYS A 44 -9.22 -0.42 14.71
C CYS A 44 -8.59 0.00 13.37
N VAL A 45 -8.16 -0.96 12.55
CA VAL A 45 -7.53 -0.72 11.25
C VAL A 45 -8.53 -1.02 10.14
N ASP A 46 -8.53 -0.17 9.12
CA ASP A 46 -9.31 -0.34 7.89
C ASP A 46 -8.98 -1.67 7.19
N PRO A 47 -10.00 -2.46 6.76
CA PRO A 47 -9.76 -3.77 6.15
C PRO A 47 -8.85 -3.74 4.92
N ALA A 48 -8.99 -2.75 4.04
CA ALA A 48 -8.18 -2.67 2.82
C ALA A 48 -6.74 -2.31 3.15
N ILE A 49 -6.53 -1.34 4.05
CA ILE A 49 -5.18 -0.93 4.50
C ILE A 49 -4.46 -2.08 5.19
N GLY A 50 -5.11 -2.72 6.17
CA GLY A 50 -4.51 -3.81 6.94
C GLY A 50 -4.11 -4.98 6.04
N ALA A 51 -4.99 -5.35 5.11
CA ALA A 51 -4.74 -6.46 4.20
C ALA A 51 -3.68 -6.14 3.13
N PHE A 52 -3.60 -4.89 2.68
CA PHE A 52 -2.52 -4.42 1.82
C PHE A 52 -1.18 -4.52 2.52
N LEU A 53 -1.05 -3.93 3.72
CA LEU A 53 0.19 -3.92 4.49
C LEU A 53 0.65 -5.33 4.86
N TRP A 54 -0.28 -6.18 5.31
CA TRP A 54 0.00 -7.59 5.58
C TRP A 54 0.55 -8.30 4.33
N GLY A 55 -0.13 -8.18 3.20
CA GLY A 55 0.29 -8.79 1.94
C GLY A 55 1.63 -8.25 1.45
N TYR A 56 1.87 -6.94 1.57
CA TYR A 56 3.08 -6.29 1.08
C TYR A 56 4.30 -6.60 1.96
N ASN A 57 4.13 -6.63 3.28
CA ASN A 57 5.14 -7.07 4.24
C ASN A 57 5.75 -8.43 3.86
N ASP A 58 4.89 -9.38 3.48
CA ASP A 58 5.30 -10.73 3.10
C ASP A 58 5.87 -10.81 1.67
N HIS A 59 5.67 -9.79 0.85
CA HIS A 59 6.08 -9.78 -0.55
C HIS A 59 7.47 -9.17 -0.78
N ILE A 60 7.89 -8.22 0.05
CA ILE A 60 9.18 -7.51 -0.08
C ILE A 60 10.32 -8.17 0.68
N ASP A 61 11.55 -7.80 0.32
CA ASP A 61 12.76 -8.26 1.00
C ASP A 61 12.91 -7.68 2.42
N ASP A 62 13.88 -8.21 3.16
CA ASP A 62 14.08 -7.89 4.58
C ASP A 62 14.51 -6.44 4.84
N GLU A 63 15.17 -5.80 3.88
CA GLU A 63 15.64 -4.42 4.02
C GLU A 63 14.46 -3.46 3.81
N LEU A 64 13.75 -3.59 2.68
CA LEU A 64 12.58 -2.77 2.36
C LEU A 64 11.44 -2.96 3.36
N ARG A 65 11.34 -4.14 3.99
CA ARG A 65 10.33 -4.37 5.03
C ARG A 65 10.47 -3.46 6.22
N GLN A 66 11.68 -3.02 6.56
CA GLN A 66 11.88 -2.15 7.73
C GLN A 66 11.29 -0.75 7.50
N ASP A 67 11.15 -0.31 6.24
CA ASP A 67 10.49 0.95 5.89
C ASP A 67 8.98 0.91 6.21
N LEU A 68 8.41 -0.27 6.48
CA LEU A 68 7.01 -0.40 6.90
C LEU A 68 6.79 -0.09 8.39
N TYR A 69 7.85 0.02 9.20
CA TYR A 69 7.76 0.22 10.64
C TYR A 69 6.89 1.41 11.06
N PRO A 70 7.00 2.61 10.44
CA PRO A 70 6.16 3.77 10.81
C PRO A 70 4.66 3.52 10.65
N TYR A 71 4.28 2.66 9.68
CA TYR A 71 2.87 2.37 9.41
C TYR A 71 2.20 1.56 10.51
N ALA A 72 2.94 0.83 11.34
CA ALA A 72 2.36 0.12 12.48
C ALA A 72 1.62 1.07 13.44
N THR A 73 2.08 2.33 13.56
CA THR A 73 1.38 3.37 14.31
C THR A 73 0.41 4.15 13.42
N ALA A 74 0.82 4.51 12.20
CA ALA A 74 0.04 5.40 11.33
C ALA A 74 -1.35 4.87 10.96
N VAL A 75 -1.54 3.55 10.93
CA VAL A 75 -2.82 2.93 10.58
C VAL A 75 -3.80 2.80 11.74
N LEU A 76 -3.36 3.03 12.98
CA LEU A 76 -4.22 2.88 14.15
C LEU A 76 -5.37 3.90 14.13
N GLY A 77 -6.60 3.42 14.29
CA GLY A 77 -7.79 4.26 14.21
C GLY A 77 -8.20 4.64 12.78
N SER A 78 -7.59 4.03 11.77
CA SER A 78 -7.98 4.23 10.36
C SER A 78 -9.37 3.68 10.05
N ARG A 79 -9.89 2.71 10.82
CA ARG A 79 -11.26 2.21 10.62
C ARG A 79 -12.29 3.29 10.98
N ARG A 80 -13.15 3.63 10.03
CA ARG A 80 -14.23 4.63 10.16
C ARG A 80 -15.55 4.00 9.67
N ASP A 81 -16.28 4.69 8.82
CA ASP A 81 -17.48 4.22 8.14
C ASP A 81 -17.18 3.36 6.90
N ASP A 82 -18.22 2.67 6.42
CA ASP A 82 -18.16 1.77 5.26
C ASP A 82 -17.89 2.53 3.94
N GLU A 83 -18.29 3.80 3.85
CA GLU A 83 -18.07 4.62 2.65
C GLU A 83 -16.57 4.88 2.46
N LEU A 84 -15.86 5.29 3.52
CA LEU A 84 -14.43 5.48 3.48
C LEU A 84 -13.67 4.17 3.23
N ALA A 85 -14.12 3.07 3.84
CA ALA A 85 -13.54 1.75 3.61
C ALA A 85 -13.65 1.35 2.13
N GLU A 86 -14.81 1.55 1.51
CA GLU A 86 -15.03 1.24 0.10
C GLU A 86 -14.21 2.17 -0.82
N ARG A 87 -14.08 3.46 -0.48
CA ARG A 87 -13.20 4.39 -1.23
C ARG A 87 -11.75 3.93 -1.23
N ARG A 88 -11.24 3.48 -0.08
CA ARG A 88 -9.88 2.92 0.04
C ARG A 88 -9.73 1.59 -0.70
N ALA A 89 -10.76 0.74 -0.67
CA ALA A 89 -10.80 -0.48 -1.45
C ALA A 89 -10.74 -0.17 -2.95
N GLU A 90 -11.48 0.80 -3.44
CA GLU A 90 -11.45 1.20 -4.85
C GLU A 90 -10.08 1.73 -5.27
N MET A 91 -9.40 2.51 -4.41
CA MET A 91 -8.00 2.89 -4.63
C MET A 91 -7.08 1.68 -4.77
N CYS A 92 -7.28 0.63 -3.97
CA CYS A 92 -6.56 -0.63 -4.11
C CYS A 92 -6.89 -1.34 -5.44
N ARG A 93 -8.15 -1.34 -5.88
CA ARG A 93 -8.54 -1.92 -7.18
C ARG A 93 -7.87 -1.18 -8.35
N ILE A 94 -7.87 0.15 -8.30
CA ILE A 94 -7.21 1.01 -9.29
C ILE A 94 -5.70 0.74 -9.34
N TRP A 95 -5.05 0.71 -8.18
CA TRP A 95 -3.63 0.36 -8.06
C TRP A 95 -3.33 -1.01 -8.70
N ALA A 96 -4.11 -2.03 -8.34
CA ALA A 96 -3.91 -3.38 -8.84
C ALA A 96 -4.07 -3.50 -10.36
N ARG A 97 -5.06 -2.79 -10.94
CA ARG A 97 -5.26 -2.73 -12.40
C ARG A 97 -4.05 -2.10 -13.11
N GLN A 98 -3.50 -1.02 -12.54
CA GLN A 98 -2.32 -0.36 -13.10
C GLN A 98 -1.07 -1.23 -12.99
N ALA A 99 -0.80 -1.79 -11.82
CA ALA A 99 0.31 -2.70 -11.60
C ALA A 99 0.24 -3.96 -12.51
N GLN A 100 -0.96 -4.51 -12.73
CA GLN A 100 -1.16 -5.62 -13.68
C GLN A 100 -0.88 -5.20 -15.13
N SER A 101 -1.32 -4.01 -15.53
CA SER A 101 -1.13 -3.49 -16.88
C SER A 101 0.37 -3.29 -17.18
N ALA A 102 1.13 -2.76 -16.22
CA ALA A 102 2.58 -2.63 -16.31
C ALA A 102 3.31 -3.99 -16.45
N ARG A 103 2.78 -5.07 -15.85
CA ARG A 103 3.30 -6.44 -16.06
C ARG A 103 2.98 -6.96 -17.46
N SER A 104 1.80 -6.63 -17.99
CA SER A 104 1.33 -7.14 -19.28
C SER A 104 2.07 -6.55 -20.48
N TRP A 105 2.64 -5.34 -20.38
CA TRP A 105 3.47 -4.73 -21.42
C TRP A 105 4.72 -5.56 -21.78
N ARG A 106 5.16 -6.45 -20.89
CA ARG A 106 6.31 -7.34 -21.11
C ARG A 106 5.95 -8.70 -21.72
N LEU A 107 4.66 -9.01 -21.91
CA LEU A 107 4.22 -10.26 -22.53
C LEU A 107 4.09 -10.10 -24.05
N PRO A 108 4.45 -11.13 -24.85
CA PRO A 108 4.21 -11.11 -26.28
C PRO A 108 2.73 -10.83 -26.58
N TRP A 109 2.47 -10.10 -27.66
CA TRP A 109 1.13 -9.82 -28.16
C TRP A 109 0.29 -11.13 -28.18
N GLY A 110 -0.88 -11.11 -27.55
CA GLY A 110 -1.80 -12.25 -27.51
C GLY A 110 -1.89 -13.05 -26.19
N LEU A 111 -0.97 -12.90 -25.23
CA LEU A 111 -1.06 -13.53 -23.89
C LEU A 111 -1.60 -12.61 -22.78
N GLY A 112 -1.93 -11.35 -23.11
CA GLY A 112 -2.45 -10.36 -22.17
C GLY A 112 -3.82 -10.76 -21.60
N PHE A 113 -3.83 -11.31 -20.39
CA PHE A 113 -5.04 -11.76 -19.70
C PHE A 113 -6.03 -10.59 -19.49
N ARG A 114 -7.20 -10.69 -20.13
CA ARG A 114 -8.39 -9.90 -19.78
C ARG A 114 -8.98 -10.43 -18.46
N ARG A 115 -8.53 -9.93 -17.31
CA ARG A 115 -9.26 -10.07 -16.02
C ARG A 115 -9.66 -8.71 -15.46
N ARG A 116 -10.36 -7.91 -16.28
CA ARG A 116 -10.90 -6.61 -15.84
C ARG A 116 -12.11 -6.76 -14.91
N GLY A 117 -12.99 -7.74 -15.16
CA GLY A 117 -14.33 -7.78 -14.56
C GLY A 117 -14.48 -8.50 -13.21
N ARG A 118 -13.42 -9.09 -12.64
CA ARG A 118 -13.55 -9.83 -11.36
C ARG A 118 -13.12 -9.01 -10.14
N LEU A 119 -12.50 -7.84 -10.35
CA LEU A 119 -11.94 -7.05 -9.27
C LEU A 119 -12.99 -6.13 -8.63
N ASP A 120 -13.94 -5.63 -9.42
CA ASP A 120 -15.00 -4.72 -8.93
C ASP A 120 -16.00 -5.41 -7.97
N LEU A 121 -15.97 -6.75 -7.88
CA LEU A 121 -16.84 -7.55 -7.03
C LEU A 121 -16.16 -8.05 -5.74
N VAL A 122 -14.91 -7.64 -5.49
CA VAL A 122 -14.15 -8.11 -4.31
C VAL A 122 -14.38 -7.19 -3.12
N ASP A 123 -14.49 -7.77 -1.93
CA ASP A 123 -14.58 -7.02 -0.68
C ASP A 123 -13.30 -6.18 -0.41
N CYS A 124 -13.39 -5.29 0.59
CA CYS A 124 -12.30 -4.38 0.95
C CYS A 124 -10.98 -5.10 1.29
N GLU A 125 -11.06 -6.21 2.06
CA GLU A 125 -9.88 -6.98 2.47
C GLU A 125 -9.18 -7.60 1.25
N PHE A 126 -9.96 -8.21 0.35
CA PHE A 126 -9.43 -8.80 -0.86
C PHE A 126 -8.86 -7.76 -1.82
N ALA A 127 -9.47 -6.57 -1.91
CA ALA A 127 -8.94 -5.47 -2.72
C ALA A 127 -7.51 -5.11 -2.25
N GLY A 128 -7.29 -4.99 -0.94
CA GLY A 128 -5.99 -4.75 -0.33
C GLY A 128 -4.96 -5.86 -0.63
N ILE A 129 -5.33 -7.12 -0.38
CA ILE A 129 -4.46 -8.29 -0.65
C ILE A 129 -4.06 -8.34 -2.14
N TYR A 130 -5.03 -8.14 -3.03
CA TYR A 130 -4.80 -8.24 -4.45
C TYR A 130 -3.88 -7.13 -4.95
N ALA A 131 -4.08 -5.90 -4.49
CA ALA A 131 -3.20 -4.78 -4.77
C ALA A 131 -1.76 -5.06 -4.34
N ALA A 132 -1.55 -5.52 -3.10
CA ALA A 132 -0.23 -5.86 -2.59
C ALA A 132 0.47 -6.95 -3.43
N ARG A 133 -0.27 -7.97 -3.90
CA ARG A 133 0.27 -9.04 -4.76
C ARG A 133 0.65 -8.58 -6.16
N MET A 134 -0.03 -7.56 -6.69
CA MET A 134 0.28 -7.02 -8.01
C MET A 134 1.47 -6.07 -7.97
N THR A 135 1.74 -5.46 -6.81
CA THR A 135 2.88 -4.57 -6.57
C THR A 135 4.20 -5.26 -6.87
N ARG A 136 5.13 -4.52 -7.47
CA ARG A 136 6.51 -4.97 -7.69
C ARG A 136 7.37 -4.68 -6.47
N THR A 137 8.39 -5.49 -6.29
CA THR A 137 9.20 -5.49 -5.06
C THR A 137 10.57 -4.85 -5.25
N ASP A 138 10.86 -4.29 -6.44
CA ASP A 138 12.11 -3.57 -6.67
C ASP A 138 12.10 -2.19 -6.01
N ARG A 139 13.29 -1.66 -5.69
CA ARG A 139 13.44 -0.41 -4.91
C ARG A 139 12.72 0.79 -5.51
N GLY A 140 12.67 0.89 -6.84
CA GLY A 140 11.95 1.98 -7.51
C GLY A 140 10.45 1.93 -7.20
N TRP A 141 9.85 0.74 -7.25
CA TRP A 141 8.45 0.53 -6.91
C TRP A 141 8.16 0.63 -5.40
N HIS A 142 9.17 0.43 -4.56
CA HIS A 142 9.00 0.51 -3.11
C HIS A 142 8.59 1.92 -2.66
N THR A 143 9.36 2.94 -3.03
CA THR A 143 9.05 4.35 -2.70
C THR A 143 7.62 4.73 -3.11
N TRP A 144 7.23 4.26 -4.28
CA TRP A 144 5.90 4.46 -4.86
C TRP A 144 4.79 3.79 -4.07
N THR A 145 5.08 2.58 -3.60
CA THR A 145 4.18 1.83 -2.73
C THR A 145 4.01 2.52 -1.39
N LEU A 146 5.08 3.07 -0.81
CA LEU A 146 4.99 3.86 0.43
C LEU A 146 4.08 5.08 0.25
N SER A 147 4.23 5.83 -0.85
CA SER A 147 3.34 6.96 -1.16
C SER A 147 1.88 6.55 -1.35
N PHE A 148 1.63 5.35 -1.90
CA PHE A 148 0.28 4.81 -2.00
C PHE A 148 -0.30 4.46 -0.61
N ILE A 149 0.50 3.87 0.28
CA ILE A 149 0.08 3.60 1.66
C ILE A 149 -0.22 4.93 2.38
N ASP A 150 0.65 5.95 2.25
CA ASP A 150 0.43 7.28 2.82
C ASP A 150 -0.89 7.90 2.34
N MET A 151 -1.21 7.75 1.05
CA MET A 151 -2.46 8.20 0.47
C MET A 151 -3.67 7.47 1.09
N LEU A 152 -3.63 6.15 1.22
CA LEU A 152 -4.70 5.37 1.86
C LEU A 152 -4.93 5.79 3.31
N VAL A 153 -3.85 6.00 4.07
CA VAL A 153 -3.91 6.43 5.47
C VAL A 153 -4.45 7.87 5.59
N SER A 154 -4.06 8.75 4.66
CA SER A 154 -4.46 10.16 4.67
C SER A 154 -5.93 10.35 4.29
N LEU A 155 -6.47 9.51 3.39
CA LEU A 155 -7.88 9.52 2.99
C LEU A 155 -8.81 9.49 4.21
N GLY A 156 -9.68 10.49 4.33
CA GLY A 156 -10.63 10.64 5.44
C GLY A 156 -10.06 11.33 6.68
N SER A 157 -8.87 11.93 6.59
CA SER A 157 -8.41 12.92 7.58
C SER A 157 -9.26 14.20 7.47
N ARG A 158 -9.54 14.88 8.60
CA ARG A 158 -10.40 16.09 8.68
C ARG A 158 -10.03 17.26 7.73
N ARG A 159 -8.87 17.22 7.06
CA ARG A 159 -8.46 18.17 6.02
C ARG A 159 -9.05 17.86 4.63
N ASP A 160 -9.41 16.61 4.34
CA ASP A 160 -9.95 16.18 3.03
C ASP A 160 -11.44 16.49 2.86
N GLU A 161 -12.22 16.55 3.94
CA GLU A 161 -13.67 16.83 3.88
C GLU A 161 -13.99 18.21 3.32
N SER A 162 -13.04 19.16 3.37
CA SER A 162 -13.24 20.54 2.91
C SER A 162 -12.52 20.87 1.59
N THR A 163 -11.76 19.96 0.97
CA THR A 163 -10.85 20.31 -0.15
C THR A 163 -10.77 19.28 -1.28
N MET A 164 -11.47 18.15 -1.20
CA MET A 164 -11.41 17.15 -2.27
C MET A 164 -12.29 17.53 -3.48
N PRO A 165 -11.73 17.64 -4.70
CA PRO A 165 -12.56 17.60 -5.91
C PRO A 165 -13.21 16.21 -6.04
N ALA A 166 -14.36 16.12 -6.70
CA ALA A 166 -15.12 14.87 -6.92
C ALA A 166 -14.36 13.77 -7.70
N SER A 167 -13.11 14.04 -8.12
CA SER A 167 -12.23 13.13 -8.84
C SER A 167 -11.21 12.49 -7.90
N MET A 168 -11.05 11.17 -8.01
CA MET A 168 -10.02 10.40 -7.29
C MET A 168 -8.61 10.96 -7.47
N PRO A 169 -7.74 10.87 -6.44
CA PRO A 169 -6.35 11.26 -6.56
C PRO A 169 -5.68 10.46 -7.68
N VAL A 170 -5.02 11.17 -8.59
CA VAL A 170 -4.24 10.57 -9.66
C VAL A 170 -3.02 9.91 -9.03
N LEU A 171 -2.82 8.62 -9.29
CA LEU A 171 -1.58 7.95 -8.87
C LEU A 171 -0.39 8.70 -9.48
N PRO A 172 0.75 8.81 -8.77
CA PRO A 172 1.94 9.48 -9.32
C PRO A 172 2.34 8.83 -10.67
N PRO A 173 3.05 9.49 -11.61
CA PRO A 173 3.44 8.96 -12.95
C PRO A 173 4.68 8.04 -12.96
N TRP A 174 4.63 6.87 -13.60
CA TRP A 174 5.45 5.70 -13.26
C TRP A 174 6.96 5.97 -13.40
N PRO A 175 7.88 5.25 -12.72
CA PRO A 175 9.32 5.55 -12.79
C PRO A 175 9.90 5.58 -14.22
N GLU A 176 9.45 4.69 -15.11
CA GLU A 176 9.86 4.68 -16.52
C GLU A 176 9.31 5.90 -17.30
N GLU A 177 8.13 6.41 -16.93
CA GLU A 177 7.51 7.61 -17.52
C GLU A 177 8.09 8.90 -16.92
N ALA A 178 8.47 8.91 -15.64
CA ALA A 178 9.11 10.02 -14.95
C ALA A 178 10.56 10.25 -15.45
N ILE A 179 11.27 9.19 -15.82
CA ILE A 179 12.59 9.27 -16.46
C ILE A 179 12.46 9.68 -17.94
N ALA A 180 11.33 9.39 -18.59
CA ALA A 180 11.05 9.76 -19.97
C ALA A 180 10.48 11.18 -20.10
N THR A 181 11.17 12.19 -19.57
CA THR A 181 10.98 13.57 -20.06
C THR A 181 11.94 13.83 -21.24
N PRO A 182 11.49 14.52 -22.31
CA PRO A 182 12.28 14.68 -23.52
C PRO A 182 13.47 15.60 -23.23
N ARG A 183 14.68 15.21 -23.66
CA ARG A 183 15.75 16.19 -23.87
C ARG A 183 15.25 17.20 -24.90
N SER A 184 14.92 18.38 -24.41
CA SER A 184 14.59 19.56 -25.20
C SER A 184 15.69 19.83 -26.23
N SER A 185 15.25 20.07 -27.45
CA SER A 185 15.89 20.82 -28.53
C SER A 185 17.25 21.47 -28.23
N GLU A 186 18.31 20.90 -28.77
CA GLU A 186 19.44 21.65 -29.31
C GLU A 186 19.64 21.24 -30.78
N ALA A 187 18.80 21.80 -31.65
CA ALA A 187 19.14 21.94 -33.06
C ALA A 187 19.41 23.41 -33.32
N LEU A 188 20.69 23.76 -33.19
CA LEU A 188 21.42 24.79 -33.93
C LEU A 188 20.57 25.93 -34.54
N VAL A 189 20.58 27.05 -33.82
CA VAL A 189 20.61 28.37 -34.45
C VAL A 189 22.07 28.65 -34.82
N GLY A 190 22.32 28.95 -36.10
CA GLY A 190 23.62 29.39 -36.65
C GLY A 190 24.26 28.32 -37.54
N GLN A 191 24.60 28.54 -38.81
CA GLN A 191 24.69 29.76 -39.64
C GLN A 191 24.23 29.43 -41.07
#